data_AF-A0AAJ6F158-F1
#
_entry.id   AF-A0AAJ6F158-F1
#
_cell.length_a   1.000
_cell.length_b   1.000
_cell.length_c   1.000
_cell.angle_alpha   90.00
_cell.angle_beta   90.00
_cell.angle_gamma   90.00
#
_symmetry.space_group_name_H-M   'P 1'
#
loop_
_entity.id
_entity.type
_entity.pdbx_description
1 polymer ?
#
loop_
_entity_poly.entity_id
_entity_poly.type
_entity_poly.pdbx_seq_one_letter_code
_entity_poly.pdbx_strand_id
1 'polypeptide(L)'
;MLTWEGLDRPYTELVQLLEQRGSMPRSEFDRHARDIGLLPDGAIERINDWSFDRFDDALIEDGDVVVLAPHLRGRLSEMKDKAA
;
A
#
# COMPACT_ATOMS: atom_id res chain seq x y z
N MET A 1 -14.19 3.69 8.25
CA MET A 1 -13.10 2.88 7.66
C MET A 1 -12.30 3.85 6.80
N LEU A 2 -11.02 4.07 7.11
CA LEU A 2 -10.22 5.11 6.43
C LEU A 2 -9.92 4.62 5.01
N THR A 3 -10.19 5.45 4.01
CA THR A 3 -9.96 5.15 2.58
C THR A 3 -9.16 6.28 1.97
N TRP A 4 -8.18 5.94 1.14
CA TRP A 4 -7.48 6.93 0.34
C TRP A 4 -8.23 7.16 -0.97
N GLU A 5 -8.44 8.42 -1.33
CA GLU A 5 -9.17 8.78 -2.54
C GLU A 5 -8.57 8.09 -3.79
N GLY A 6 -9.43 7.37 -4.54
CA GLY A 6 -9.07 6.65 -5.75
C GLY A 6 -8.31 5.33 -5.55
N LEU A 7 -8.22 4.82 -4.32
CA LEU A 7 -7.74 3.46 -4.02
C LEU A 7 -8.89 2.59 -3.49
N ASP A 8 -9.21 1.51 -4.19
CA ASP A 8 -10.30 0.63 -3.77
C ASP A 8 -9.99 -0.06 -2.44
N ARG A 9 -11.06 -0.50 -1.76
CA ARG A 9 -10.99 -1.02 -0.39
C ARG A 9 -9.97 -2.17 -0.21
N PRO A 10 -9.90 -3.21 -1.06
CA PRO A 10 -8.95 -4.30 -0.87
C PRO A 10 -7.48 -3.80 -0.86
N TYR A 11 -7.15 -2.84 -1.72
CA TYR A 11 -5.80 -2.27 -1.77
C TYR A 11 -5.53 -1.35 -0.57
N THR A 12 -6.55 -0.60 -0.12
CA THR A 12 -6.47 0.20 1.12
C THR A 12 -6.12 -0.68 2.33
N GLU A 13 -6.70 -1.88 2.44
CA GLU A 13 -6.42 -2.80 3.55
C GLU A 13 -4.94 -3.24 3.56
N LEU A 14 -4.35 -3.52 2.39
CA LEU A 14 -2.92 -3.84 2.27
C LEU A 14 -2.00 -2.67 2.61
N VAL A 15 -2.34 -1.46 2.14
CA VAL A 15 -1.56 -0.26 2.46
C VAL A 15 -1.61 0.05 3.95
N GLN A 16 -2.77 -0.10 4.61
CA GLN A 16 -2.89 0.08 6.07
C GLN A 16 -2.06 -0.94 6.84
N LEU A 17 -2.03 -2.18 6.39
CA LEU A 17 -1.20 -3.22 6.99
C LEU A 17 0.29 -2.86 6.90
N LEU A 18 0.75 -2.39 5.74
CA LEU A 18 2.13 -1.94 5.54
C LEU A 18 2.44 -0.63 6.29
N GLU A 19 1.50 0.30 6.39
CA GLU A 19 1.62 1.53 7.18
C GLU A 19 1.84 1.22 8.67
N GLN A 20 1.09 0.25 9.21
CA GLN A 20 1.23 -0.16 10.61
C GLN A 20 2.54 -0.88 10.91
N ARG A 21 3.04 -1.70 9.98
CA ARG A 21 4.24 -2.54 10.20
C ARG A 21 5.52 -1.92 9.68
N GLY A 22 5.44 -0.98 8.74
CA GLY A 22 6.56 -0.41 8.00
C GLY A 22 7.12 -1.34 6.91
N SER A 23 7.27 -2.63 7.22
CA SER A 23 7.68 -3.67 6.29
C SER A 23 7.21 -5.07 6.72
N MET A 24 7.27 -6.04 5.82
CA MET A 24 7.04 -7.46 6.13
C MET A 24 7.71 -8.38 5.12
N PRO A 25 7.96 -9.67 5.45
CA PRO A 25 8.42 -10.65 4.48
C PRO A 25 7.46 -10.73 3.30
N ARG A 26 8.01 -10.88 2.08
CA ARG A 26 7.19 -10.94 0.87
C ARG A 26 6.14 -12.04 0.90
N SER A 27 6.48 -13.21 1.45
CA SER A 27 5.55 -14.34 1.65
C SER A 27 4.35 -14.03 2.55
N GLU A 28 4.52 -13.11 3.52
CA GLU A 28 3.43 -12.69 4.39
C GLU A 28 2.49 -11.71 3.68
N PHE A 29 3.04 -10.72 2.96
CA PHE A 29 2.24 -9.84 2.10
C PHE A 29 1.41 -10.66 1.10
N ASP A 30 2.06 -11.62 0.45
CA ASP A 30 1.48 -12.56 -0.50
C ASP A 30 0.29 -13.35 0.06
N ARG A 31 0.36 -13.75 1.34
CA ARG A 31 -0.74 -14.42 2.02
C ARG A 31 -1.88 -13.46 2.28
N HIS A 32 -1.60 -12.28 2.82
CA HIS A 32 -2.62 -11.25 3.09
C HIS A 32 -3.37 -10.81 1.83
N ALA A 33 -2.66 -10.60 0.71
CA ALA A 33 -3.29 -10.26 -0.56
C ALA A 33 -4.23 -11.36 -1.05
N ARG A 34 -3.81 -12.63 -0.97
CA ARG A 34 -4.65 -13.77 -1.37
C ARG A 34 -5.86 -13.95 -0.45
N ASP A 35 -5.72 -13.72 0.85
CA ASP A 35 -6.80 -13.83 1.84
C ASP A 35 -7.96 -12.85 1.55
N ILE A 36 -7.66 -11.69 0.94
CA ILE A 36 -8.65 -10.70 0.52
C ILE A 36 -9.00 -10.79 -0.98
N GLY A 37 -8.60 -11.87 -1.66
CA GLY A 37 -8.97 -12.15 -3.05
C GLY A 37 -8.15 -11.41 -4.12
N LEU A 38 -6.99 -10.86 -3.77
CA LEU A 38 -6.10 -10.21 -4.72
C LEU A 38 -4.95 -11.13 -5.17
N LEU A 39 -4.47 -10.88 -6.38
CA LEU A 39 -3.19 -11.42 -6.84
C LEU A 39 -2.07 -10.54 -6.26
N PRO A 40 -1.06 -11.08 -5.55
CA PRO A 40 -0.06 -10.28 -4.85
C PRO A 40 0.70 -9.31 -5.75
N ASP A 41 1.22 -9.78 -6.88
CA ASP A 41 1.97 -8.93 -7.83
C ASP A 41 1.08 -7.80 -8.37
N GLY A 42 -0.14 -8.13 -8.78
CA GLY A 42 -1.11 -7.15 -9.26
C GLY A 42 -1.57 -6.17 -8.17
N ALA A 43 -1.52 -6.55 -6.90
CA ALA A 43 -1.79 -5.65 -5.79
C ALA A 43 -0.67 -4.62 -5.62
N ILE A 44 0.60 -5.06 -5.68
CA ILE A 44 1.76 -4.16 -5.62
C ILE A 44 1.74 -3.20 -6.80
N GLU A 45 1.54 -3.70 -8.03
CA GLU A 45 1.42 -2.90 -9.25
C GLU A 45 0.33 -1.83 -9.11
N ARG A 46 -0.90 -2.24 -8.76
CA ARG A 46 -2.02 -1.32 -8.64
C ARG A 46 -1.82 -0.24 -7.57
N ILE A 47 -1.20 -0.60 -6.44
CA ILE A 47 -0.88 0.35 -5.36
C ILE A 47 0.22 1.32 -5.81
N ASN A 48 1.26 0.82 -6.49
CA ASN A 48 2.34 1.66 -6.97
C ASN A 48 1.85 2.61 -8.07
N ASP A 49 1.03 2.17 -9.02
CA ASP A 49 0.41 3.05 -10.03
C ASP A 49 -0.40 4.17 -9.37
N TRP A 50 -1.24 3.81 -8.40
CA TRP A 50 -2.01 4.77 -7.62
C TRP A 50 -1.11 5.79 -6.89
N SER A 51 0.03 5.33 -6.37
CA SER A 51 1.04 6.15 -5.72
C SER A 51 1.74 7.09 -6.69
N PHE A 52 2.13 6.62 -7.87
CA PHE A 52 2.76 7.44 -8.90
C PHE A 52 1.85 8.60 -9.33
N ASP A 53 0.55 8.36 -9.53
CA ASP A 53 -0.42 9.41 -9.87
C ASP A 53 -0.50 10.56 -8.84
N ARG A 54 -0.14 10.30 -7.58
CA ARG A 54 -0.30 11.23 -6.44
C ARG A 54 1.01 11.78 -5.92
N PHE A 55 2.04 10.96 -5.96
CA PHE A 55 3.30 11.19 -5.27
C PHE A 55 4.50 11.23 -6.22
N ASP A 56 4.30 10.87 -7.50
CA ASP A 56 5.36 10.72 -8.51
C ASP A 56 6.43 9.69 -8.12
N ASP A 57 6.03 8.71 -7.28
CA ASP A 57 6.93 7.68 -6.76
C ASP A 57 6.15 6.43 -6.30
N ALA A 58 6.83 5.29 -6.23
CA ALA A 58 6.27 4.02 -5.78
C ALA A 58 6.06 4.02 -4.26
N LEU A 59 4.91 3.52 -3.79
CA LEU A 59 4.63 3.41 -2.37
C LEU A 59 5.28 2.16 -1.73
N ILE A 60 5.41 1.11 -2.52
CA ILE A 60 5.89 -0.19 -2.11
C ILE A 60 7.18 -0.51 -2.85
N GLU A 61 8.23 -0.79 -2.09
CA GLU A 61 9.45 -1.42 -2.59
C GLU A 61 9.29 -2.94 -2.46
N ASP A 62 9.43 -3.66 -3.59
CA ASP A 62 9.28 -5.11 -3.68
C ASP A 62 10.65 -5.81 -3.72
N GLY A 63 10.76 -6.93 -3.00
CA GLY A 63 11.98 -7.71 -2.80
C GLY A 63 11.72 -8.89 -1.87
N ASP A 64 12.73 -9.40 -1.17
CA ASP A 64 12.53 -10.43 -0.13
C ASP A 64 11.66 -9.93 1.05
N VAL A 65 11.70 -8.62 1.26
CA VAL A 65 10.89 -7.87 2.22
C VAL A 65 10.15 -6.79 1.44
N VAL A 66 8.84 -6.73 1.63
CA VAL A 66 8.00 -5.66 1.11
C VAL A 66 8.07 -4.49 2.08
N VAL A 67 8.45 -3.31 1.60
CA VAL A 67 8.67 -2.12 2.42
C VAL A 67 7.76 -0.98 1.97
N LEU A 68 7.11 -0.32 2.92
CA LEU A 68 6.45 0.96 2.66
C LEU A 68 7.50 2.06 2.59
N ALA A 69 7.64 2.70 1.42
CA ALA A 69 8.57 3.78 1.13
C ALA A 69 8.59 4.84 2.26
N PRO A 70 9.67 4.92 3.08
CA PRO A 70 9.66 5.71 4.30
C PRO A 70 9.41 7.21 4.08
N HIS A 71 9.92 7.76 2.97
CA HIS A 71 9.77 9.18 2.61
C HIS A 71 8.34 9.54 2.17
N LEU A 72 7.52 8.56 1.80
CA LEU A 72 6.12 8.79 1.42
C LEU A 72 5.15 8.68 2.60
N ARG A 73 5.57 8.17 3.77
CA ARG A 73 4.69 7.97 4.93
C ARG A 73 4.01 9.25 5.41
N GLY A 74 4.76 10.36 5.45
CA GLY A 74 4.18 11.67 5.81
C GLY A 74 3.11 12.11 4.83
N ARG A 75 3.38 12.00 3.53
CA ARG A 75 2.44 12.38 2.45
C ARG A 75 1.20 11.49 2.44
N LEU A 76 1.37 10.19 2.72
CA LEU A 76 0.26 9.23 2.84
C LEU A 76 -0.68 9.58 4.01
N SER A 77 -0.10 9.96 5.16
CA SER A 77 -0.86 10.40 6.34
C SER A 77 -1.60 11.71 6.08
N GLU A 78 -0.93 12.71 5.49
CA GLU A 78 -1.55 13.99 5.15
C GLU A 78 -2.74 13.83 4.19
N MET A 79 -2.65 12.89 3.23
CA MET A 79 -3.75 12.61 2.32
C MET A 79 -4.94 11.94 3.02
N LYS A 80 -4.67 11.08 3.99
CA LYS A 80 -5.67 10.39 4.81
C LYS A 80 -6.48 11.38 5.65
N ASP A 81 -5.81 12.37 6.24
CA ASP A 81 -6.43 13.39 7.09
C ASP A 81 -7.28 14.39 6.31
N LYS A 82 -6.93 14.69 5.05
CA LYS A 82 -7.75 15.54 4.17
C LYS A 82 -9.04 14.87 3.68
N ALA A 83 -9.11 13.54 3.72
CA ALA A 83 -10.26 12.76 3.28
C ALA A 83 -11.26 12.44 4.43
N ALA A 84 -10.91 12.77 5.67
CA ALA A 84 -11.72 12.55 6.89
C ALA A 84 -12.50 13.82 7.28
#